data_AF-A0A2H6HWL4-F1
#
_entry.id   AF-A0A2H6HWL4-F1
#
_cell.length_a   1.000
_cell.length_b   1.000
_cell.length_c   1.000
_cell.angle_alpha   90.00
_cell.angle_beta   90.00
_cell.angle_gamma   90.00
#
_symmetry.space_group_name_H-M   'P 1'
#
loop_
_entity.id
_entity.type
_entity.pdbx_description
1 polymer ?
#
loop_
_entity_poly.entity_id
_entity_poly.type
_entity_poly.pdbx_seq_one_letter_code
_entity_poly.pdbx_strand_id
1 'polypeptide(L)'
;MVETEIQFVPASPVEPRKWHYIFSKDDAQRAMEHAEAGTVFVGHTHVPFDYMTRLGRLINVGSVGQPRDGNPEAAYTLFDTATGERRLIHIAYDVHAAKDAIILEGLPPFLAERLVMGR
;
A
#
# COMPACT_ATOMS: atom_id res chain seq x y z
N MET A 1 -23.37 17.95 4.66
CA MET A 1 -22.57 16.71 4.67
C MET A 1 -21.61 16.86 3.51
N VAL A 2 -20.31 16.97 3.76
CA VAL A 2 -19.32 17.09 2.69
C VAL A 2 -19.09 15.65 2.21
N GLU A 3 -19.49 15.32 0.98
CA GLU A 3 -19.08 14.07 0.35
C GLU A 3 -17.55 14.10 0.23
N THR A 4 -16.88 13.20 0.95
CA THR A 4 -15.44 13.01 0.79
C THR A 4 -15.25 12.29 -0.55
N GLU A 5 -14.89 13.03 -1.61
CA GLU A 5 -14.49 12.38 -2.86
C GLU A 5 -13.25 11.52 -2.61
N ILE A 6 -13.29 10.27 -3.10
CA ILE A 6 -12.23 9.26 -2.94
C ILE A 6 -11.77 8.79 -4.32
N GLN A 7 -10.46 8.72 -4.52
CA GLN A 7 -9.84 8.14 -5.71
C GLN A 7 -9.02 6.90 -5.33
N PHE A 8 -9.04 5.88 -6.20
CA PHE A 8 -8.18 4.69 -6.08
C PHE A 8 -7.27 4.61 -7.29
N VAL A 9 -5.95 4.56 -7.08
CA VAL A 9 -4.97 4.39 -8.15
C VAL A 9 -3.94 3.33 -7.75
N PRO A 10 -3.57 2.37 -8.63
CA PRO A 10 -2.72 1.25 -8.21
C PRO A 10 -1.34 1.64 -7.65
N ALA A 11 -0.72 2.70 -8.19
CA ALA A 11 0.63 3.13 -7.82
C ALA A 11 0.72 4.62 -7.50
N SER A 12 0.36 5.47 -8.46
CA SER A 12 0.40 6.92 -8.33
C SER A 12 -0.66 7.56 -9.24
N PRO A 13 -1.26 8.69 -8.85
CA PRO A 13 -2.11 9.51 -9.73
C PRO A 13 -1.30 10.20 -10.84
N VAL A 14 0.02 10.34 -10.68
CA VAL A 14 0.92 10.82 -11.75
C VAL A 14 1.07 9.71 -12.77
N GLU A 15 0.69 9.97 -14.02
CA GLU A 15 0.82 9.04 -15.15
C GLU A 15 0.53 7.57 -14.75
N PRO A 16 -0.72 7.21 -14.36
CA PRO A 16 -0.99 5.96 -13.64
C PRO A 16 -0.51 4.66 -14.32
N ARG A 17 -0.28 4.70 -15.63
CA ARG A 17 0.25 3.59 -16.43
C ARG A 17 1.78 3.40 -16.34
N LYS A 18 2.51 4.36 -15.74
CA LYS A 18 3.96 4.32 -15.56
C LYS A 18 4.40 3.82 -14.18
N TRP A 19 3.46 3.56 -13.28
CA TRP A 19 3.72 2.88 -12.01
C TRP A 19 4.78 3.57 -11.13
N HIS A 20 4.69 4.90 -11.01
CA HIS A 20 5.60 5.65 -10.14
C HIS A 20 5.44 5.24 -8.68
N TYR A 21 6.57 4.99 -8.01
CA TYR A 21 6.60 4.72 -6.57
C TYR A 21 6.52 6.02 -5.77
N ILE A 22 5.94 5.93 -4.57
CA ILE A 22 5.82 7.02 -3.61
C ILE A 22 6.45 6.54 -2.31
N PHE A 23 7.60 7.10 -1.92
CA PHE A 23 8.36 6.67 -0.73
C PHE A 23 8.48 7.76 0.34
N SER A 24 8.06 8.98 0.03
CA SER A 24 8.22 10.13 0.92
C SER A 24 7.00 11.05 0.89
N LYS A 25 6.92 11.92 1.90
CA LYS A 25 5.92 12.99 1.96
C LYS A 25 6.02 13.96 0.76
N ASP A 26 7.24 14.20 0.26
CA ASP A 26 7.46 15.05 -0.90
C ASP A 26 6.99 14.39 -2.20
N ASP A 27 7.21 13.08 -2.35
CA ASP A 27 6.60 12.31 -3.45
C ASP A 27 5.08 12.37 -3.38
N ALA A 28 4.51 12.21 -2.18
CA ALA A 28 3.08 12.27 -1.97
C ALA A 28 2.50 13.65 -2.30
N GLN A 29 3.20 14.73 -1.92
CA GLN A 29 2.79 16.09 -2.24
C GLN A 29 2.76 16.32 -3.75
N ARG A 30 3.80 15.87 -4.49
CA ARG A 30 3.82 15.93 -5.96
C ARG A 30 2.71 15.08 -6.58
N ALA A 31 2.50 13.89 -6.05
CA ALA A 31 1.44 13.00 -6.54
C ALA A 31 0.06 13.64 -6.41
N MET A 32 -0.22 14.27 -5.27
CA MET A 32 -1.51 14.91 -5.01
C MET A 32 -1.79 16.14 -5.90
N GLU A 33 -0.79 16.70 -6.60
CA GLU A 33 -1.01 17.75 -7.63
C GLU A 33 -1.77 17.22 -8.86
N HIS A 34 -1.82 15.90 -9.03
CA HIS A 34 -2.53 15.20 -10.11
C HIS A 34 -3.72 14.37 -9.62
N ALA A 35 -4.07 14.48 -8.34
CA ALA A 35 -5.21 13.77 -7.77
C ALA A 35 -6.53 14.39 -8.24
N GLU A 36 -7.53 13.53 -8.43
CA GLU A 36 -8.90 13.93 -8.78
C GLU A 36 -9.80 14.05 -7.54
N ALA A 37 -9.26 13.76 -6.34
CA ALA A 37 -10.00 13.70 -5.10
C ALA A 37 -9.15 14.13 -3.89
N GLY A 38 -9.81 14.59 -2.83
CA GLY A 38 -9.14 14.99 -1.58
C GLY A 38 -8.59 13.82 -0.76
N THR A 39 -9.04 12.58 -1.00
CA THR A 39 -8.47 11.36 -0.42
C THR A 39 -8.15 10.37 -1.53
N VAL A 40 -6.90 9.92 -1.58
CA VAL A 40 -6.41 9.00 -2.60
C VAL A 40 -5.79 7.77 -1.96
N PHE A 41 -6.22 6.59 -2.40
CA PHE A 41 -5.65 5.31 -2.00
C PHE A 41 -4.73 4.75 -3.08
N VAL A 42 -3.55 4.29 -2.64
CA VAL A 42 -2.51 3.70 -3.49
C VAL A 42 -1.99 2.38 -2.94
N GLY A 43 -1.29 1.64 -3.79
CA GLY A 43 -0.56 0.43 -3.42
C GLY A 43 0.85 0.44 -4.00
N HIS A 44 1.20 -0.63 -4.70
CA HIS A 44 2.44 -0.81 -5.49
C HIS A 44 3.76 -0.89 -4.70
N THR A 45 4.01 0.01 -3.75
CA THR A 45 5.24 -0.01 -2.93
C THR A 45 5.28 -1.18 -1.96
N HIS A 46 4.08 -1.66 -1.56
CA HIS A 46 3.86 -2.64 -0.49
C HIS A 46 4.29 -2.14 0.91
N VAL A 47 4.50 -0.83 1.06
CA VAL A 47 4.86 -0.18 2.32
C VAL A 47 3.71 0.77 2.68
N PRO A 48 2.92 0.46 3.73
CA PRO A 48 1.79 1.28 4.12
C PRO A 48 2.27 2.66 4.61
N PHE A 49 1.54 3.69 4.23
CA PHE A 49 1.78 5.05 4.70
C PHE A 49 0.46 5.82 4.75
N ASP A 50 0.50 6.96 5.42
CA ASP A 50 -0.61 7.89 5.51
C ASP A 50 -0.06 9.30 5.58
N TYR A 51 -0.07 9.97 4.42
CA TYR A 51 0.49 11.30 4.28
C TYR A 51 -0.61 12.32 4.11
N MET A 52 -0.66 13.26 5.06
CA MET A 52 -1.39 14.50 4.89
C MET A 52 -0.54 15.50 4.12
N THR A 53 -1.07 15.98 2.99
CA THR A 53 -0.45 16.96 2.09
C THR A 53 -1.24 18.27 2.14
N ARG A 54 -0.78 19.30 1.41
CA ARG A 54 -1.52 20.56 1.26
C ARG A 54 -2.81 20.40 0.42
N LEU A 55 -2.93 19.33 -0.36
CA LEU A 55 -4.01 19.12 -1.32
C LEU A 55 -4.98 18.00 -0.90
N GLY A 56 -4.72 17.36 0.24
CA GLY A 56 -5.50 16.23 0.72
C GLY A 56 -4.63 15.13 1.27
N ARG A 57 -5.19 13.92 1.35
CA ARG A 57 -4.59 12.76 2.00
C ARG A 57 -4.27 11.68 0.99
N LEU A 58 -3.06 11.14 1.05
CA LEU A 58 -2.63 10.00 0.26
C LEU A 58 -2.31 8.82 1.18
N ILE A 59 -2.95 7.69 0.95
CA ILE A 59 -2.86 6.50 1.81
C ILE A 59 -2.37 5.32 1.00
N ASN A 60 -1.26 4.71 1.42
CA ASN A 60 -0.89 3.39 0.91
C ASN A 60 -1.52 2.31 1.77
N VAL A 61 -2.29 1.44 1.13
CA VAL A 61 -3.11 0.44 1.83
C VAL A 61 -2.31 -0.72 2.42
N GLY A 62 -1.04 -0.87 2.05
CA GLY A 62 -0.19 -2.01 2.40
C GLY A 62 -0.20 -3.08 1.32
N SER A 63 0.12 -4.32 1.71
CA SER A 63 0.14 -5.47 0.81
C SER A 63 -0.30 -6.73 1.54
N VAL A 64 -1.26 -7.44 0.95
CA VAL A 64 -1.77 -8.70 1.50
C VAL A 64 -0.78 -9.84 1.27
N GLY A 65 -0.19 -9.92 0.08
CA GLY A 65 0.60 -11.09 -0.32
C GLY A 65 2.11 -10.94 -0.15
N GLN A 66 2.63 -9.72 -0.02
CA GLN A 66 4.07 -9.48 0.12
C GLN A 66 4.33 -8.10 0.74
N PRO A 67 4.05 -7.91 2.03
CA PRO A 67 4.40 -6.69 2.75
C PRO A 67 5.90 -6.40 2.65
N ARG A 68 6.27 -5.12 2.62
CA ARG A 68 7.67 -4.66 2.51
C ARG A 68 8.10 -3.70 3.61
N ASP A 69 7.34 -3.64 4.68
CA ASP A 69 7.53 -2.76 5.84
C ASP A 69 8.31 -3.42 6.99
N GLY A 70 8.87 -4.61 6.76
CA GLY A 70 9.57 -5.40 7.78
C GLY A 70 8.65 -6.23 8.67
N ASN A 71 7.32 -6.20 8.45
CA ASN A 71 6.37 -7.12 9.07
C ASN A 71 5.94 -8.19 8.05
N PRO A 72 6.17 -9.49 8.29
CA PRO A 72 5.75 -10.55 7.36
C PRO A 72 4.23 -10.74 7.28
N GLU A 73 3.46 -10.22 8.24
CA GLU A 73 2.00 -10.34 8.29
C GLU A 73 1.30 -9.59 7.14
N ALA A 74 0.21 -10.16 6.63
CA ALA A 74 -0.57 -9.54 5.57
C ALA A 74 -1.11 -8.18 6.04
N ALA A 75 -0.99 -7.14 5.21
CA ALA A 75 -1.37 -5.78 5.56
C ALA A 75 -2.50 -5.25 4.67
N TYR A 76 -3.53 -4.68 5.30
CA TYR A 76 -4.61 -3.96 4.61
C TYR A 76 -5.12 -2.77 5.44
N THR A 77 -5.84 -1.85 4.81
CA THR A 77 -6.35 -0.65 5.47
C THR A 77 -7.88 -0.67 5.53
N LEU A 78 -8.44 -0.43 6.73
CA LEU A 78 -9.83 -0.06 6.93
C LEU A 78 -9.95 1.47 6.96
N PHE A 79 -10.96 1.99 6.29
CA PHE A 79 -11.21 3.43 6.22
C PHE A 79 -12.69 3.72 6.49
N ASP A 80 -12.96 4.57 7.47
CA ASP A 80 -14.29 5.07 7.77
C ASP A 80 -14.55 6.32 6.92
N THR A 81 -15.51 6.24 6.00
CA THR A 81 -15.82 7.32 5.06
C THR A 81 -16.57 8.49 5.70
N ALA A 82 -17.19 8.28 6.87
CA ALA A 82 -17.91 9.32 7.59
C ALA A 82 -16.98 10.14 8.49
N THR A 83 -16.00 9.48 9.13
CA THR A 83 -15.06 10.14 10.07
C THR A 83 -13.71 10.45 9.44
N GLY A 84 -13.37 9.80 8.33
CA GLY A 84 -12.03 9.83 7.75
C GLY A 84 -11.01 9.03 8.57
N GLU A 85 -11.43 8.22 9.55
CA GLU A 85 -10.49 7.42 10.34
C GLU A 85 -9.88 6.31 9.47
N ARG A 86 -8.56 6.13 9.58
CA ARG A 86 -7.83 5.03 8.93
C ARG A 86 -7.29 4.09 10.00
N ARG A 87 -7.46 2.78 9.81
CA ARG A 87 -6.78 1.74 10.58
C ARG A 87 -5.99 0.82 9.65
N LEU A 88 -4.68 0.75 9.86
CA LEU A 88 -3.83 -0.28 9.24
C LEU A 88 -3.96 -1.55 10.07
N ILE A 89 -4.31 -2.65 9.41
CA ILE A 89 -4.43 -3.97 10.02
C ILE A 89 -3.32 -4.84 9.45
N HIS A 90 -2.53 -5.41 10.36
CA HIS A 90 -1.67 -6.55 10.07
C HIS A 90 -2.35 -7.81 10.64
N ILE A 91 -2.34 -8.88 9.85
CA ILE A 91 -2.93 -10.16 10.25
C ILE A 91 -1.97 -11.30 9.91
N ALA A 92 -1.71 -12.13 10.91
CA ALA A 92 -0.91 -13.33 10.75
C ALA A 92 -1.54 -14.29 9.73
N TYR A 93 -0.69 -14.92 8.93
CA TYR A 93 -1.02 -16.06 8.08
C TYR A 93 0.17 -17.03 8.12
N ASP A 94 -0.01 -18.20 7.54
CA ASP A 94 1.07 -19.18 7.44
C ASP A 94 2.09 -18.77 6.37
N VAL A 95 2.99 -17.86 6.74
CA VAL A 95 4.08 -17.36 5.89
C VAL A 95 5.04 -18.47 5.49
N HIS A 96 5.19 -19.50 6.32
CA HIS A 96 6.06 -20.65 6.04
C HIS A 96 5.43 -21.56 5.00
N ALA A 97 4.13 -21.86 5.09
CA ALA A 97 3.44 -22.60 4.04
C ALA A 97 3.50 -21.86 2.68
N ALA A 98 3.34 -20.53 2.68
CA ALA A 98 3.48 -19.73 1.46
C ALA A 98 4.91 -19.76 0.89
N LYS A 99 5.92 -19.65 1.76
CA LYS A 99 7.34 -19.80 1.39
C LYS A 99 7.61 -21.18 0.78
N ASP A 100 7.13 -22.24 1.42
CA ASP A 100 7.38 -23.61 0.97
C ASP A 100 6.70 -23.89 -0.37
N ALA A 101 5.51 -23.34 -0.61
CA ALA A 101 4.85 -23.39 -1.92
C ALA A 101 5.68 -22.73 -3.02
N ILE A 102 6.28 -21.55 -2.76
CA ILE A 102 7.17 -20.87 -3.72
C ILE A 102 8.37 -21.76 -4.07
N ILE A 103 8.99 -22.40 -3.07
CA ILE A 103 10.15 -23.28 -3.27
C ILE A 103 9.75 -24.54 -4.05
N LEU A 104 8.61 -25.14 -3.72
CA LEU A 104 8.11 -26.37 -4.36
C LEU A 104 7.85 -26.16 -5.86
N GLU A 105 7.33 -24.99 -6.24
CA GLU A 105 7.11 -24.60 -7.63
C GLU A 105 8.40 -24.22 -8.38
N GLY A 106 9.57 -24.31 -7.73
CA GLY A 106 10.86 -24.00 -8.36
C GLY A 106 11.06 -22.52 -8.66
N LEU A 107 10.31 -21.63 -8.01
CA LEU A 107 10.48 -20.19 -8.16
C LEU A 107 11.77 -19.72 -7.48
N PRO A 108 12.32 -18.56 -7.87
CA PRO A 108 13.53 -18.01 -7.26
C PRO A 108 13.44 -17.93 -5.72
N PRO A 109 14.39 -18.53 -4.96
CA PRO A 109 14.31 -18.62 -3.50
C PRO A 109 14.16 -17.28 -2.77
N PHE A 110 14.73 -16.21 -3.32
CA PHE A 110 14.62 -14.87 -2.72
C PHE A 110 13.15 -14.38 -2.62
N LEU A 111 12.25 -14.85 -3.48
CA LEU A 111 10.82 -14.55 -3.40
C LEU A 111 10.17 -15.17 -2.16
N ALA A 112 10.67 -16.33 -1.72
CA ALA A 112 10.21 -17.05 -0.55
C ALA A 112 10.82 -16.45 0.74
N GLU A 113 12.12 -16.15 0.71
CA GLU A 113 12.84 -15.54 1.83
C GLU A 113 12.24 -14.19 2.23
N ARG A 114 11.91 -13.37 1.23
CA ARG A 114 11.41 -12.02 1.49
C ARG A 114 10.00 -11.97 2.08
N LEU A 115 9.19 -13.02 1.91
CA LEU A 115 7.92 -13.15 2.63
C LEU A 115 8.15 -13.19 4.14
N VAL A 116 9.11 -13.99 4.60
CA VAL A 116 9.44 -14.13 6.02
C VAL A 116 10.07 -12.85 6.59
N MET A 117 10.78 -12.10 5.76
CA MET A 117 11.41 -10.83 6.16
C MET A 117 10.48 -9.62 6.07
N GLY A 118 9.36 -9.72 5.33
CA GLY A 118 8.53 -8.57 4.95
C GLY A 118 9.31 -7.55 4.10
N ARG A 119 9.93 -7.97 2.97
CA ARG A 119 10.75 -7.12 2.07
C ARG A 119 10.56 -7.36 0.56
#